data_AF-A0A9E7FG06-F1
#
_entry.id   AF-A0A9E7FG06-F1
#
_cell.length_a   1.000
_cell.length_b   1.000
_cell.length_c   1.000
_cell.angle_alpha   90.00
_cell.angle_beta   90.00
_cell.angle_gamma   90.00
#
_symmetry.space_group_name_H-M   'P 1'
#
loop_
_entity.id
_entity.type
_entity.pdbx_description
1 polymer ?
#
loop_
_entity_poly.entity_id
_entity_poly.type
_entity_poly.pdbx_seq_one_letter_code
_entity_poly.pdbx_strand_id
1 'polypeptide(L)'
;MKRCHVPWSQGGRHPVRYLSLHHKEKNCNFCLFVPLFDFLGKTANKKSWDLQKEISSGEKDRVPDFIFVAHIIDIMSSLHVPFVFRSVSSMPFTNYIFLLVLWPIAFLFMAFAWAFSKTFVLSFYILRGHLCQTWIVPRYGFQYFLPFAREGINDQIELAILRADKLGVKVVGLAALNKNESLNGGGTLFITKHPDLRVRVVHGNTLTAAIILNGIPMDVKEVVLMGATSKSWEEPLRSISAGRTSES
;
A
#
# COMPACT_ATOMS: atom_id res chain seq x y z
N MET A 1 -3.71 -9.58 -37.86
CA MET A 1 -3.78 -9.50 -36.38
C MET A 1 -2.34 -9.38 -35.87
N LYS A 2 -1.94 -8.16 -35.45
CA LYS A 2 -0.54 -7.81 -35.17
C LYS A 2 -0.11 -8.40 -33.81
N ARG A 3 1.03 -9.09 -33.79
CA ARG A 3 1.70 -9.58 -32.57
C ARG A 3 2.07 -8.40 -31.68
N CYS A 4 1.60 -8.38 -30.44
CA CYS A 4 2.21 -7.57 -29.39
C CYS A 4 3.55 -8.20 -29.00
N HIS A 5 4.63 -7.76 -29.64
CA HIS A 5 5.98 -7.93 -29.12
C HIS A 5 6.15 -6.95 -27.94
N VAL A 6 6.16 -7.48 -26.73
CA VAL A 6 6.62 -6.75 -25.55
C VAL A 6 8.13 -7.03 -25.44
N PRO A 7 9.02 -6.02 -25.48
CA PRO A 7 10.45 -6.26 -25.37
C PRO A 7 10.79 -6.59 -23.91
N TRP A 8 10.98 -7.87 -23.62
CA TRP A 8 11.48 -8.34 -22.33
C TRP A 8 12.99 -8.08 -22.28
N SER A 9 13.39 -6.98 -21.65
CA SER A 9 14.80 -6.72 -21.36
C SER A 9 15.29 -7.65 -20.25
N GLN A 10 16.41 -8.29 -20.55
CA GLN A 10 17.24 -9.11 -19.69
C GLN A 10 17.62 -8.36 -18.39
N GLY A 11 17.65 -9.06 -17.25
CA GLY A 11 18.45 -8.65 -16.08
C GLY A 11 17.74 -8.47 -14.73
N GLY A 12 16.40 -8.45 -14.68
CA GLY A 12 15.67 -8.29 -13.41
C GLY A 12 15.23 -9.62 -12.81
N ARG A 13 15.72 -9.99 -11.61
CA ARG A 13 15.24 -11.17 -10.87
C ARG A 13 13.77 -10.95 -10.47
N HIS A 14 12.84 -11.54 -11.22
CA HIS A 14 11.41 -11.43 -10.95
C HIS A 14 11.05 -12.08 -9.60
N PRO A 15 10.09 -11.51 -8.84
CA PRO A 15 9.61 -12.13 -7.62
C PRO A 15 8.93 -13.42 -8.02
N VAL A 16 9.53 -14.51 -7.56
CA VAL A 16 9.14 -15.86 -7.92
C VAL A 16 7.78 -16.11 -7.27
N ARG A 17 6.70 -16.04 -8.06
CA ARG A 17 5.34 -16.37 -7.61
C ARG A 17 4.84 -17.59 -8.39
N TYR A 18 3.86 -18.28 -7.84
CA TYR A 18 3.15 -19.37 -8.53
C TYR A 18 2.71 -19.04 -9.96
N LEU A 19 2.26 -17.80 -10.21
CA LEU A 19 1.89 -17.31 -11.54
C LEU A 19 3.07 -17.36 -12.53
N SER A 20 4.28 -17.08 -12.07
CA SER A 20 5.49 -17.08 -12.90
C SER A 20 5.92 -18.49 -13.32
N LEU A 21 5.61 -19.52 -12.52
CA LEU A 21 5.88 -20.92 -12.89
C LEU A 21 4.89 -21.45 -13.93
N HIS A 22 3.61 -21.10 -13.82
CA HIS A 22 2.60 -21.45 -14.84
C HIS A 22 2.96 -20.92 -16.24
N HIS A 23 3.53 -19.71 -16.32
CA HIS A 23 4.01 -19.17 -17.60
C HIS A 23 5.31 -19.82 -18.11
N LYS A 24 6.02 -20.57 -17.25
CA LYS A 24 7.31 -21.19 -17.58
C LYS A 24 7.19 -22.67 -17.97
N GLU A 25 6.25 -23.40 -17.36
CA GLU A 25 6.07 -24.84 -17.59
C GLU A 25 4.64 -25.12 -18.09
N LYS A 26 4.51 -25.41 -19.38
CA LYS A 26 3.21 -25.63 -20.05
C LYS A 26 2.54 -26.98 -19.74
N ASN A 27 3.27 -27.92 -19.14
CA ASN A 27 2.84 -29.32 -19.00
C ASN A 27 2.31 -29.66 -17.59
N CYS A 28 2.11 -28.66 -16.73
CA CYS A 28 1.58 -28.88 -15.38
C CYS A 28 0.53 -27.81 -15.05
N ASN A 29 -0.62 -28.26 -14.51
CA ASN A 29 -1.57 -27.34 -13.89
C ASN A 29 -1.03 -26.91 -12.53
N PHE A 30 -1.12 -25.61 -12.27
CA PHE A 30 -0.63 -25.02 -11.04
C PHE A 30 -1.78 -24.90 -10.03
N CYS A 31 -1.50 -25.28 -8.79
CA CYS A 31 -2.42 -25.29 -7.64
C CYS A 31 -3.04 -23.93 -7.25
N LEU A 32 -3.06 -22.92 -8.12
CA LEU A 32 -3.65 -21.63 -7.80
C LEU A 32 -5.18 -21.67 -7.77
N PHE A 33 -5.81 -22.70 -8.37
CA PHE A 33 -7.28 -22.73 -8.48
C PHE A 33 -7.96 -24.05 -8.12
N VAL A 34 -7.31 -25.22 -8.12
CA VAL A 34 -8.00 -26.47 -7.70
C VAL A 34 -7.05 -27.61 -7.26
N PRO A 35 -6.58 -27.59 -6.00
CA PRO A 35 -5.68 -28.63 -5.46
C PRO A 35 -6.26 -30.04 -5.53
N LEU A 36 -7.59 -30.16 -5.37
CA LEU A 36 -8.28 -31.44 -5.42
C LEU A 36 -8.28 -32.05 -6.82
N PHE A 37 -8.59 -31.29 -7.86
CA PHE A 37 -8.60 -31.80 -9.23
C PHE A 37 -7.20 -32.03 -9.77
N ASP A 38 -6.20 -31.24 -9.36
CA ASP A 38 -4.81 -31.49 -9.73
C ASP A 38 -4.25 -32.78 -9.11
N PHE A 39 -4.70 -33.12 -7.89
CA PHE A 39 -4.38 -34.39 -7.26
C PHE A 39 -5.06 -35.56 -7.97
N LEU A 40 -6.36 -35.44 -8.28
CA LEU A 40 -7.13 -36.46 -9.00
C LEU A 40 -6.63 -36.67 -10.44
N GLY A 41 -6.22 -35.60 -11.12
CA GLY A 41 -5.70 -35.60 -12.48
C GLY A 41 -4.21 -35.94 -12.62
N LYS A 42 -3.50 -36.17 -11.50
CA LYS A 42 -2.04 -36.37 -11.45
C LYS A 42 -1.23 -35.24 -12.12
N THR A 43 -1.77 -34.03 -12.18
CA THR A 43 -1.14 -32.84 -12.80
C THR A 43 -0.38 -31.97 -11.80
N ALA A 44 -0.37 -32.34 -10.52
CA ALA A 44 0.31 -31.62 -9.46
C ALA A 44 1.84 -31.56 -9.64
N ASN A 45 2.40 -30.35 -9.72
CA ASN A 45 3.83 -30.13 -9.90
C ASN A 45 4.60 -30.08 -8.57
N LYS A 46 5.57 -30.98 -8.38
CA LYS A 46 6.41 -31.07 -7.17
C LYS A 46 7.25 -29.82 -6.91
N LYS A 47 7.72 -29.13 -7.97
CA LYS A 47 8.53 -27.90 -7.84
C LYS A 47 7.75 -26.76 -7.19
N SER A 48 6.42 -26.80 -7.23
CA SER A 48 5.55 -25.82 -6.58
C SER A 48 5.75 -25.79 -5.07
N TRP A 49 6.05 -26.95 -4.46
CA TRP A 49 6.29 -27.07 -3.03
C TRP A 49 7.64 -26.50 -2.63
N ASP A 50 8.68 -26.79 -3.42
CA ASP A 50 10.01 -26.21 -3.19
C ASP A 50 9.97 -24.69 -3.36
N LEU A 51 9.22 -24.19 -4.35
CA LEU A 51 9.01 -22.76 -4.54
C LEU A 51 8.26 -22.12 -3.38
N GLN A 52 7.18 -22.75 -2.91
CA GLN A 52 6.42 -22.29 -1.76
C GLN A 52 7.30 -22.23 -0.52
N LYS A 53 8.14 -23.26 -0.34
CA LYS A 53 9.09 -23.34 0.77
C LYS A 53 10.13 -22.22 0.68
N GLU A 54 10.67 -21.93 -0.51
CA GLU A 54 11.59 -20.82 -0.77
C GLU A 54 10.94 -19.44 -0.53
N ILE A 55 9.68 -19.24 -0.96
CA ILE A 55 8.95 -17.99 -0.70
C ILE A 55 8.67 -17.85 0.80
N SER A 56 8.28 -18.94 1.47
CA SER A 56 7.94 -18.94 2.89
C SER A 56 9.17 -18.81 3.81
N SER A 57 10.35 -19.23 3.36
CA SER A 57 11.58 -19.17 4.15
C SER A 57 12.15 -17.76 4.25
N GLY A 58 11.74 -16.84 3.36
CA GLY A 58 12.16 -15.43 3.39
C GLY A 58 13.66 -15.20 3.16
N GLU A 59 14.43 -16.24 2.84
CA GLU A 59 15.90 -16.20 2.75
C GLU A 59 16.43 -15.28 1.64
N LYS A 60 15.56 -14.83 0.73
CA LYS A 60 15.90 -13.94 -0.40
C LYS A 60 15.02 -12.70 -0.47
N ASP A 61 14.48 -12.25 0.67
CA ASP A 61 13.66 -11.04 0.67
C ASP A 61 14.51 -9.81 0.35
N ARG A 62 14.30 -9.30 -0.87
CA ARG A 62 14.87 -8.04 -1.33
C ARG A 62 14.34 -6.93 -0.42
N VAL A 63 15.25 -6.09 0.10
CA VAL A 63 14.90 -4.86 0.81
C VAL A 63 14.04 -3.98 -0.10
N PRO A 64 12.86 -3.50 0.35
CA PRO A 64 12.05 -2.60 -0.45
C PRO A 64 12.75 -1.26 -0.66
N ASP A 65 12.68 -0.73 -1.87
CA ASP A 65 13.21 0.60 -2.18
C ASP A 65 12.31 1.69 -1.57
N PHE A 66 10.99 1.45 -1.60
CA PHE A 66 9.96 2.37 -1.12
C PHE A 66 8.93 1.65 -0.26
N ILE A 67 8.53 2.27 0.85
CA ILE A 67 7.42 1.80 1.68
C ILE A 67 6.35 2.88 1.77
N PHE A 68 5.09 2.50 1.60
CA PHE A 68 3.94 3.33 1.96
C PHE A 68 3.35 2.85 3.27
N VAL A 69 3.30 3.72 4.27
CA VAL A 69 2.66 3.44 5.56
C VAL A 69 1.22 3.96 5.49
N ALA A 70 0.27 3.04 5.36
CA ALA A 70 -1.16 3.34 5.29
C ALA A 70 -1.89 2.83 6.54
N HIS A 71 -3.17 3.17 6.64
CA HIS A 71 -4.07 2.72 7.70
C HIS A 71 -5.30 2.07 7.08
N ILE A 72 -6.11 1.42 7.89
CA ILE A 72 -7.35 0.80 7.46
C ILE A 72 -8.42 1.89 7.35
N ILE A 73 -9.17 1.95 6.25
CA ILE A 73 -10.18 2.99 6.03
C ILE A 73 -11.36 2.77 7.00
N ASP A 74 -12.04 1.64 6.86
CA ASP A 74 -13.16 1.21 7.69
C ASP A 74 -13.27 -0.33 7.76
N ILE A 75 -14.26 -0.83 8.50
CA ILE A 75 -14.50 -2.26 8.74
C ILE A 75 -14.94 -2.99 7.46
N MET A 76 -15.71 -2.34 6.58
CA MET A 76 -16.16 -2.97 5.33
C MET A 76 -15.00 -3.08 4.33
N SER A 77 -14.17 -2.05 4.25
CA SER A 77 -12.95 -2.02 3.45
C SER A 77 -11.95 -3.08 3.92
N SER A 78 -11.84 -3.34 5.23
CA SER A 78 -10.95 -4.38 5.75
C SER A 78 -11.38 -5.79 5.35
N LEU A 79 -12.67 -6.03 5.13
CA LEU A 79 -13.19 -7.29 4.60
C LEU A 79 -12.84 -7.50 3.11
N HIS A 80 -12.46 -6.44 2.41
CA HIS A 80 -12.17 -6.46 0.97
C HIS A 80 -10.69 -6.73 0.64
N VAL A 81 -9.85 -6.99 1.66
CA VAL A 81 -8.41 -7.23 1.48
C VAL A 81 -8.14 -8.67 1.00
N PRO A 82 -7.05 -8.90 0.23
CA PRO A 82 -6.81 -10.19 -0.43
C PRO A 82 -6.67 -11.39 0.51
N PHE A 83 -6.22 -11.20 1.74
CA PHE A 83 -6.07 -12.31 2.69
C PHE A 83 -7.38 -12.66 3.43
N VAL A 84 -8.42 -11.83 3.32
CA VAL A 84 -9.76 -12.15 3.85
C VAL A 84 -10.59 -12.84 2.76
N PHE A 85 -10.80 -12.17 1.62
CA PHE A 85 -11.51 -12.73 0.47
C PHE A 85 -10.81 -12.39 -0.85
N ARG A 86 -10.03 -13.33 -1.38
CA ARG A 86 -9.32 -13.14 -2.66
C ARG A 86 -10.26 -12.81 -3.82
N SER A 87 -11.39 -13.50 -3.93
CA SER A 87 -12.39 -13.27 -4.99
C SER A 87 -12.96 -11.85 -4.91
N VAL A 88 -13.41 -11.44 -3.73
CA VAL A 88 -13.95 -10.09 -3.48
C VAL A 88 -12.88 -9.05 -3.78
N SER A 89 -11.65 -9.22 -3.28
CA SER A 89 -10.53 -8.29 -3.50
C SER A 89 -10.13 -8.07 -4.97
N SER A 90 -10.53 -8.98 -5.86
CA SER A 90 -10.28 -8.86 -7.30
C SER A 90 -11.30 -8.00 -8.04
N MET A 91 -12.40 -7.64 -7.38
CA MET A 91 -13.47 -6.81 -7.94
C MET A 91 -13.39 -5.38 -7.40
N PRO A 92 -14.05 -4.40 -8.05
CA PRO A 92 -14.20 -3.07 -7.49
C PRO A 92 -14.88 -3.12 -6.11
N PHE A 93 -14.42 -2.26 -5.19
CA PHE A 93 -14.96 -2.18 -3.84
C PHE A 93 -16.49 -2.01 -3.86
N THR A 94 -17.19 -2.99 -3.30
CA THR A 94 -18.66 -3.03 -3.26
C THR A 94 -19.12 -3.61 -1.91
N ASN A 95 -20.14 -2.99 -1.31
CA ASN A 95 -20.74 -3.46 -0.05
C ASN A 95 -21.75 -4.58 -0.31
N TYR A 96 -21.28 -5.81 -0.52
CA TYR A 96 -22.14 -6.97 -0.66
C TYR A 96 -22.87 -7.28 0.66
N ILE A 97 -24.13 -7.70 0.57
CA ILE A 97 -24.97 -8.02 1.75
C ILE A 97 -24.30 -9.09 2.64
N PHE A 98 -23.65 -10.10 2.06
CA PHE A 98 -22.97 -11.13 2.86
C PHE A 98 -21.78 -10.58 3.66
N LEU A 99 -21.16 -9.46 3.25
CA LEU A 99 -20.10 -8.81 4.03
C LEU A 99 -20.66 -8.15 5.29
N LEU A 100 -21.91 -7.68 5.26
CA LEU A 100 -22.59 -7.15 6.45
C LEU A 100 -22.78 -8.23 7.52
N VAL A 101 -23.03 -9.48 7.12
CA VAL A 101 -23.13 -10.62 8.06
C VAL A 101 -21.79 -10.88 8.76
N LEU A 102 -20.67 -10.65 8.06
CA LEU A 102 -19.32 -10.81 8.62
C LEU A 102 -18.84 -9.60 9.41
N TRP A 103 -19.55 -8.48 9.34
CA TRP A 103 -19.17 -7.23 9.98
C TRP A 103 -18.94 -7.35 11.50
N PRO A 104 -19.79 -8.05 12.29
CA PRO A 104 -19.53 -8.22 13.73
C PRO A 104 -18.23 -8.96 14.02
N ILE A 105 -17.90 -9.97 13.21
CA ILE A 105 -16.65 -10.72 13.32
C ILE A 105 -15.46 -9.82 12.98
N ALA A 106 -15.59 -9.02 11.92
CA ALA A 106 -14.56 -8.04 11.54
C ALA A 106 -14.36 -6.96 12.61
N PHE A 107 -15.41 -6.54 13.30
CA PHE A 107 -15.34 -5.60 14.42
C PHE A 107 -14.55 -6.19 15.59
N LEU A 108 -14.80 -7.45 15.96
CA LEU A 108 -14.02 -8.14 16.99
C LEU A 108 -12.55 -8.27 16.59
N PHE A 109 -12.28 -8.62 15.33
CA PHE A 109 -10.91 -8.68 14.82
C PHE A 109 -10.22 -7.31 14.83
N MET A 110 -10.94 -6.24 14.55
CA MET A 110 -10.43 -4.87 14.71
C MET A 110 -10.03 -4.60 16.16
N ALA A 111 -10.87 -4.92 17.14
CA ALA A 111 -10.56 -4.70 18.55
C ALA A 111 -9.30 -5.49 18.98
N PHE A 112 -9.20 -6.74 18.52
CA PHE A 112 -8.00 -7.56 18.70
C PHE A 112 -6.77 -6.94 18.04
N ALA A 113 -6.89 -6.48 16.79
CA ALA A 113 -5.79 -5.87 16.06
C ALA A 113 -5.34 -4.55 16.71
N TRP A 114 -6.27 -3.77 17.25
CA TRP A 114 -5.95 -2.53 17.96
C TRP A 114 -5.05 -2.81 19.17
N ALA A 115 -5.39 -3.81 19.98
CA ALA A 115 -4.66 -4.15 21.20
C ALA A 115 -3.31 -4.84 20.93
N PHE A 116 -3.24 -5.76 19.97
CA PHE A 116 -2.11 -6.69 19.88
C PHE A 116 -1.29 -6.58 18.59
N SER A 117 -1.79 -5.93 17.54
CA SER A 117 -1.11 -5.95 16.25
C SER A 117 -0.04 -4.87 16.12
N LYS A 118 0.99 -5.22 15.35
CA LYS A 118 2.04 -4.32 14.88
C LYS A 118 1.86 -4.06 13.38
N THR A 119 2.59 -3.10 12.86
CA THR A 119 2.65 -2.80 11.42
C THR A 119 3.06 -4.05 10.61
N PHE A 120 2.27 -4.37 9.58
CA PHE A 120 2.49 -5.55 8.74
C PHE A 120 2.39 -5.20 7.25
N VAL A 121 2.96 -6.05 6.39
CA VAL A 121 2.93 -5.85 4.93
C VAL A 121 1.61 -6.36 4.37
N LEU A 122 0.84 -5.49 3.72
CA LEU A 122 -0.41 -5.87 3.05
C LEU A 122 -0.16 -6.29 1.60
N SER A 123 0.64 -5.50 0.89
CA SER A 123 0.88 -5.72 -0.53
C SER A 123 2.27 -5.25 -0.93
N PHE A 124 2.74 -5.78 -2.06
CA PHE A 124 3.98 -5.37 -2.68
C PHE A 124 3.87 -5.48 -4.20
N TYR A 125 4.57 -4.59 -4.89
CA TYR A 125 4.65 -4.57 -6.34
C TYR A 125 6.04 -4.07 -6.77
N ILE A 126 6.42 -4.40 -8.01
CA ILE A 126 7.65 -3.89 -8.61
C ILE A 126 7.25 -2.94 -9.73
N LEU A 127 7.65 -1.68 -9.57
CA LEU A 127 7.42 -0.66 -10.58
C LEU A 127 8.76 -0.20 -11.11
N ARG A 128 8.99 -0.37 -12.42
CA ARG A 128 10.23 0.02 -13.11
C ARG A 128 11.50 -0.50 -12.40
N GLY A 129 11.45 -1.74 -11.92
CA GLY A 129 12.57 -2.37 -11.22
C GLY A 129 12.70 -2.02 -9.73
N HIS A 130 11.92 -1.08 -9.19
CA HIS A 130 11.91 -0.74 -7.77
C HIS A 130 10.85 -1.54 -7.01
N LEU A 131 11.24 -2.12 -5.87
CA LEU A 131 10.31 -2.85 -5.01
C LEU A 131 9.59 -1.88 -4.09
N CYS A 132 8.27 -1.79 -4.25
CA CYS A 132 7.39 -1.00 -3.41
C CYS A 132 6.58 -1.92 -2.50
N GLN A 133 6.48 -1.58 -1.22
CA GLN A 133 5.63 -2.26 -0.25
C GLN A 133 4.62 -1.31 0.39
N THR A 134 3.44 -1.81 0.70
CA THR A 134 2.45 -1.10 1.51
C THR A 134 2.35 -1.77 2.88
N TRP A 135 2.73 -1.02 3.91
CA TRP A 135 2.66 -1.44 5.29
C TRP A 135 1.42 -0.83 5.93
N ILE A 136 0.67 -1.64 6.67
CA ILE A 136 -0.57 -1.22 7.33
C ILE A 136 -0.31 -1.06 8.81
N VAL A 137 -0.56 0.16 9.29
CA VAL A 137 -0.78 0.43 10.70
C VAL A 137 -2.16 -0.15 11.03
N PRO A 138 -2.28 -1.09 12.00
CA PRO A 138 -3.54 -1.75 12.35
C PRO A 138 -4.44 -0.81 13.15
N ARG A 139 -4.82 0.30 12.51
CA ARG A 139 -5.67 1.35 13.03
C ARG A 139 -6.67 1.73 11.96
N TYR A 140 -7.92 1.91 12.38
CA TYR A 140 -9.04 2.23 11.52
C TYR A 140 -9.23 3.74 11.44
N GLY A 141 -9.74 4.25 10.32
CA GLY A 141 -9.84 5.70 10.07
C GLY A 141 -10.53 6.46 11.20
N PHE A 142 -11.62 5.90 11.77
CA PHE A 142 -12.32 6.54 12.89
C PHE A 142 -11.44 6.69 14.14
N GLN A 143 -10.47 5.80 14.37
CA GLN A 143 -9.58 5.84 15.53
C GLN A 143 -8.63 7.03 15.49
N TYR A 144 -8.31 7.57 14.31
CA TYR A 144 -7.48 8.77 14.17
C TYR A 144 -8.17 10.03 14.69
N PHE A 145 -9.49 9.99 14.87
CA PHE A 145 -10.25 11.09 15.46
C PHE A 145 -10.47 10.93 16.97
N LEU A 146 -9.98 9.84 17.59
CA LEU A 146 -10.08 9.60 19.03
C LEU A 146 -8.82 10.15 19.73
N PRO A 147 -8.94 11.16 20.62
CA PRO A 147 -7.77 11.78 21.24
C PRO A 147 -6.89 10.79 22.01
N PHE A 148 -7.50 9.83 22.71
CA PHE A 148 -6.77 8.83 23.50
C PHE A 148 -6.03 7.78 22.63
N ALA A 149 -6.41 7.61 21.36
CA ALA A 149 -5.75 6.67 20.45
C ALA A 149 -4.49 7.27 19.80
N ARG A 150 -4.33 8.58 19.89
CA ARG A 150 -3.30 9.36 19.20
C ARG A 150 -1.88 8.87 19.46
N GLU A 151 -1.54 8.67 20.73
CA GLU A 151 -0.21 8.21 21.16
C GLU A 151 0.10 6.83 20.57
N GLY A 152 -0.81 5.86 20.79
CA GLY A 152 -0.64 4.50 20.27
C GLY A 152 -0.72 4.38 18.73
N ILE A 153 -1.20 5.40 18.02
CA ILE A 153 -1.09 5.50 16.56
C ILE A 153 0.32 5.98 16.19
N ASN A 154 0.80 7.05 16.83
CA ASN A 154 2.14 7.58 16.58
C ASN A 154 3.24 6.56 16.90
N ASP A 155 3.10 5.77 17.96
CA ASP A 155 4.03 4.68 18.29
C ASP A 155 4.13 3.63 17.17
N GLN A 156 3.00 3.29 16.55
CA GLN A 156 2.97 2.31 15.45
C GLN A 156 3.59 2.86 14.17
N ILE A 157 3.39 4.16 13.90
CA ILE A 157 4.01 4.85 12.75
C ILE A 157 5.53 4.97 13.00
N GLU A 158 5.94 5.37 14.20
CA GLU A 158 7.35 5.46 14.59
C GLU A 158 8.05 4.11 14.48
N LEU A 159 7.44 3.05 15.02
CA LEU A 159 7.95 1.69 14.91
C LEU A 159 8.11 1.25 13.45
N ALA A 160 7.17 1.63 12.58
CA ALA A 160 7.27 1.33 11.16
C ALA A 160 8.45 2.05 10.50
N ILE A 161 8.68 3.33 10.81
CA ILE A 161 9.80 4.12 10.29
C ILE A 161 11.13 3.53 10.75
N LEU A 162 11.27 3.23 12.05
CA LEU A 162 12.50 2.65 12.62
C LEU A 162 12.79 1.27 12.04
N ARG A 163 11.75 0.46 11.82
CA ARG A 163 11.89 -0.84 11.16
C ARG A 163 12.33 -0.67 9.70
N ALA A 164 11.80 0.30 8.98
CA ALA A 164 12.20 0.60 7.61
C ALA A 164 13.66 1.08 7.54
N ASP A 165 14.09 1.93 8.47
CA ASP A 165 15.49 2.36 8.56
C ASP A 165 16.44 1.19 8.80
N LYS A 166 16.10 0.31 9.75
CA LYS A 166 16.90 -0.89 10.07
C LYS A 166 17.02 -1.83 8.87
N LEU A 167 15.97 -1.95 8.06
CA LEU A 167 16.00 -2.75 6.84
C LEU A 167 16.81 -2.11 5.70
N GLY A 168 17.20 -0.83 5.82
CA GLY A 168 17.93 -0.11 4.77
C GLY A 168 17.04 0.44 3.66
N VAL A 169 15.77 0.75 3.97
CA VAL A 169 14.82 1.33 3.03
C VAL A 169 15.17 2.79 2.77
N LYS A 170 15.04 3.23 1.52
CA LYS A 170 15.45 4.59 1.12
C LYS A 170 14.39 5.63 1.47
N VAL A 171 13.12 5.32 1.24
CA VAL A 171 12.01 6.27 1.38
C VAL A 171 10.79 5.62 2.00
N VAL A 172 10.19 6.32 2.97
CA VAL A 172 8.91 5.98 3.59
C VAL A 172 7.90 7.09 3.33
N GLY A 173 6.82 6.77 2.62
CA GLY A 173 5.70 7.66 2.39
C GLY A 173 4.61 7.48 3.44
N LEU A 174 4.28 8.52 4.18
CA LEU A 174 3.13 8.53 5.09
C LEU A 174 1.84 8.79 4.27
N ALA A 175 0.95 7.80 4.21
CA ALA A 175 -0.27 7.85 3.41
C ALA A 175 -1.50 8.25 4.25
N ALA A 176 -2.46 8.91 3.62
CA ALA A 176 -3.77 9.26 4.18
C ALA A 176 -3.66 9.95 5.56
N LEU A 177 -4.25 9.38 6.62
CA LEU A 177 -4.25 10.01 7.95
C LEU A 177 -2.92 9.86 8.72
N ASN A 178 -2.00 9.00 8.27
CA ASN A 178 -0.68 8.87 8.92
C ASN A 178 0.19 10.11 8.77
N LYS A 179 -0.08 10.95 7.77
CA LYS A 179 0.57 12.26 7.54
C LYS A 179 -0.22 13.43 8.13
N ASN A 180 -1.20 13.18 9.00
CA ASN A 180 -2.01 14.26 9.54
C ASN A 180 -1.15 15.20 10.39
N GLU A 181 -1.15 16.49 10.06
CA GLU A 181 -0.37 17.50 10.77
C GLU A 181 -0.82 17.65 12.21
N SER A 182 -2.14 17.60 12.44
CA SER A 182 -2.67 17.64 13.79
C SER A 182 -2.19 16.45 14.60
N LEU A 183 -1.84 15.30 13.98
CA LEU A 183 -1.38 14.06 14.63
C LEU A 183 0.13 14.03 14.93
N ASN A 184 0.97 14.40 13.97
CA ASN A 184 2.43 14.25 14.07
C ASN A 184 3.23 15.30 13.27
N GLY A 185 2.60 16.45 12.96
CA GLY A 185 3.27 17.51 12.19
C GLY A 185 3.62 17.09 10.77
N GLY A 186 2.86 16.17 10.16
CA GLY A 186 3.12 15.67 8.81
C GLY A 186 4.32 14.73 8.71
N GLY A 187 4.72 14.13 9.83
CA GLY A 187 5.92 13.29 9.96
C GLY A 187 7.12 14.00 10.58
N THR A 188 7.07 15.33 10.75
CA THR A 188 8.15 16.13 11.36
C THR A 188 8.50 15.63 12.76
N LEU A 189 7.49 15.20 13.54
CA LEU A 189 7.67 14.61 14.87
C LEU A 189 8.75 13.51 14.88
N PHE A 190 8.71 12.62 13.90
CA PHE A 190 9.62 11.46 13.86
C PHE A 190 11.02 11.86 13.40
N ILE A 191 11.14 12.84 12.50
CA ILE A 191 12.41 13.37 12.02
C ILE A 191 13.13 14.11 13.16
N THR A 192 12.41 14.92 13.94
CA THR A 192 12.98 15.62 15.10
C THR A 192 13.39 14.66 16.21
N LYS A 193 12.59 13.61 16.46
CA LYS A 193 12.88 12.61 17.50
C LYS A 193 14.08 11.72 17.15
N HIS A 194 14.28 11.45 15.86
CA HIS A 194 15.35 10.58 15.35
C HIS A 194 16.16 11.31 14.26
N PRO A 195 17.10 12.19 14.64
CA PRO A 195 17.87 12.99 13.68
C PRO A 195 18.79 12.14 12.79
N ASP A 196 19.15 10.94 13.24
CA ASP A 196 20.07 10.03 12.55
C ASP A 196 19.37 9.05 11.57
N LEU A 197 18.08 9.27 11.27
CA LEU A 197 17.35 8.44 10.29
C LEU A 197 18.01 8.55 8.90
N ARG A 198 18.38 7.40 8.35
CA ARG A 198 18.88 7.28 6.97
C ARG A 198 17.74 7.20 5.98
N VAL A 199 16.61 6.61 6.40
CA VAL A 199 15.38 6.58 5.61
C VAL A 199 14.76 7.97 5.52
N ARG A 200 14.34 8.37 4.31
CA ARG A 200 13.66 9.64 4.09
C ARG A 200 12.16 9.49 4.32
N VAL A 201 11.62 10.22 5.29
CA VAL A 201 10.17 10.29 5.53
C VAL A 201 9.58 11.40 4.67
N VAL A 202 8.57 11.06 3.85
CA VAL A 202 7.95 12.01 2.91
C VAL A 202 6.43 12.00 3.02
N HIS A 203 5.82 13.15 2.71
CA HIS A 203 4.39 13.30 2.51
C HIS A 203 4.06 13.43 1.01
N GLY A 204 3.12 12.63 0.51
CA GLY A 204 2.76 12.60 -0.93
C GLY A 204 1.97 13.82 -1.44
N ASN A 205 1.80 14.88 -0.63
CA ASN A 205 0.91 16.02 -0.90
C ASN A 205 1.23 16.72 -2.22
N THR A 206 2.49 17.11 -2.43
CA THR A 206 2.92 17.86 -3.61
C THR A 206 2.65 17.08 -4.90
N LEU A 207 2.91 15.77 -4.90
CA LEU A 207 2.62 14.91 -6.05
C LEU A 207 1.10 14.76 -6.27
N THR A 208 0.33 14.54 -5.20
CA THR A 208 -1.14 14.45 -5.30
C THR A 208 -1.72 15.71 -5.92
N ALA A 209 -1.27 16.87 -5.48
CA ALA A 209 -1.76 18.12 -6.00
C ALA A 209 -1.30 18.39 -7.43
N ALA A 210 -0.05 18.09 -7.78
CA ALA A 210 0.42 18.20 -9.17
C ALA A 210 -0.43 17.34 -10.13
N ILE A 211 -0.81 16.14 -9.71
CA ILE A 211 -1.71 15.27 -10.48
C ILE A 211 -3.10 15.88 -10.62
N ILE A 212 -3.67 16.44 -9.54
CA ILE A 212 -5.00 17.06 -9.61
C ILE A 212 -4.97 18.30 -10.50
N LEU A 213 -3.93 19.13 -10.39
CA LEU A 213 -3.76 20.31 -11.25
C LEU A 213 -3.61 19.94 -12.72
N ASN A 214 -2.84 18.90 -13.04
CA ASN A 214 -2.73 18.38 -14.40
C ASN A 214 -4.06 17.77 -14.92
N GLY A 215 -4.91 17.30 -14.02
CA GLY A 215 -6.23 16.76 -14.38
C GLY A 215 -7.29 17.82 -14.70
N ILE A 216 -7.06 19.09 -14.38
CA ILE A 216 -8.01 20.18 -14.65
C ILE A 216 -7.88 20.59 -16.13
N PRO A 217 -8.96 20.52 -16.93
CA PRO A 217 -8.95 21.01 -18.30
C PRO A 217 -8.61 22.50 -18.39
N MET A 218 -7.84 22.90 -19.41
CA MET A 218 -7.33 24.28 -19.58
C MET A 218 -8.45 25.33 -19.78
N ASP A 219 -9.65 24.91 -20.16
CA ASP A 219 -10.82 25.76 -20.39
C ASP A 219 -11.64 26.06 -19.12
N VAL A 220 -11.31 25.42 -18.00
CA VAL A 220 -11.98 25.66 -16.71
C VAL A 220 -11.52 26.98 -16.09
N LYS A 221 -12.45 27.93 -15.94
CA LYS A 221 -12.19 29.27 -15.39
C LYS A 221 -12.19 29.31 -13.86
N GLU A 222 -12.97 28.44 -13.23
CA GLU A 222 -13.18 28.45 -11.78
C GLU A 222 -13.19 27.01 -11.25
N VAL A 223 -12.50 26.81 -10.12
CA VAL A 223 -12.41 25.52 -9.43
C VAL A 223 -12.70 25.76 -7.96
N VAL A 224 -13.67 25.05 -7.41
CA VAL A 224 -13.96 25.07 -5.97
C VAL A 224 -13.14 23.99 -5.28
N LEU A 225 -12.18 24.40 -4.46
CA LEU A 225 -11.34 23.51 -3.67
C LEU A 225 -11.90 23.35 -2.26
N MET A 226 -12.60 22.23 -2.02
CA MET A 226 -13.06 21.86 -0.68
C MET A 226 -11.86 21.39 0.17
N GLY A 227 -11.60 22.08 1.28
CA GLY A 227 -10.43 21.79 2.14
C GLY A 227 -9.13 22.50 1.72
N ALA A 228 -9.24 23.62 0.99
CA ALA A 228 -8.11 24.44 0.53
C ALA A 228 -7.15 24.92 1.65
N THR A 229 -7.62 24.96 2.90
CA THR A 229 -6.80 25.33 4.08
C THR A 229 -5.88 24.20 4.57
N SER A 230 -5.98 23.00 4.01
CA SER A 230 -5.08 21.90 4.35
C SER A 230 -3.74 22.02 3.61
N LYS A 231 -2.64 21.61 4.25
CA LYS A 231 -1.30 21.59 3.63
C LYS A 231 -1.18 20.78 2.34
N SER A 232 -2.17 19.94 2.01
CA SER A 232 -2.22 19.28 0.70
C SER A 232 -2.32 20.28 -0.46
N TRP A 233 -2.85 21.48 -0.20
CA TRP A 233 -3.14 22.51 -1.19
C TRP A 233 -2.33 23.79 -1.04
N GLU A 234 -1.61 23.99 0.07
CA GLU A 234 -0.89 25.24 0.33
C GLU A 234 0.21 25.53 -0.73
N GLU A 235 1.10 24.58 -0.98
CA GLU A 235 2.17 24.71 -1.98
C GLU A 235 1.62 24.75 -3.44
N PRO A 236 0.63 23.94 -3.82
CA PRO A 236 -0.08 24.04 -5.10
C PRO A 236 -0.77 25.38 -5.35
N LEU A 237 -1.47 25.92 -4.35
CA LEU A 237 -2.13 27.22 -4.45
C LEU A 237 -1.10 28.34 -4.64
N ARG A 238 0.06 28.24 -3.97
CA ARG A 238 1.19 29.16 -4.19
C ARG A 238 1.77 29.06 -5.61
N SER A 239 1.83 27.86 -6.21
CA SER A 239 2.34 27.74 -7.60
C SER A 239 1.34 28.29 -8.63
N ILE A 240 0.04 28.06 -8.43
CA ILE A 240 -1.03 28.62 -9.27
C ILE A 240 -1.07 30.14 -9.19
N SER A 241 -0.92 30.71 -7.98
CA SER A 241 -0.90 32.16 -7.81
C SER A 241 0.35 32.79 -8.43
N ALA A 242 1.52 32.16 -8.28
CA ALA A 242 2.78 32.64 -8.85
C ALA A 242 2.81 32.57 -10.39
N GLY A 243 2.20 31.54 -11.00
CA GLY A 243 2.08 31.44 -12.47
C GLY A 243 1.20 32.55 -13.06
N ARG A 244 0.10 32.89 -12.38
CA ARG A 244 -0.79 34.00 -12.79
C ARG A 244 -0.14 35.39 -12.72
N THR A 245 0.80 35.61 -11.78
CA THR A 245 1.52 36.89 -11.68
C THR A 245 2.64 37.06 -12.71
N SER A 246 3.06 35.98 -13.39
CA SER A 246 4.06 36.04 -14.46
C SER A 246 3.47 36.23 -15.86
N GLU A 247 2.15 36.15 -16.01
CA GLU A 247 1.41 36.35 -17.26
C GLU A 247 0.68 37.72 -17.31
N SER A 248 0.92 38.60 -16.33
CA SER A 248 0.43 39.99 -16.27
C SER A 248 1.56 40.99 -16.39
#